data_AF-A0ABD5UG43-F1
#
_entry.id   AF-A0ABD5UG43-F1
#
_cell.length_a   1.000
_cell.length_b   1.000
_cell.length_c   1.000
_cell.angle_alpha   90.00
_cell.angle_beta   90.00
_cell.angle_gamma   90.00
#
_symmetry.space_group_name_H-M   'P 1'
#
loop_
_entity.id
_entity.type
_entity.pdbx_description
1 polymer ?
#
loop_
_entity_poly.entity_id
_entity_poly.type
_entity_poly.pdbx_seq_one_letter_code
_entity_poly.pdbx_strand_id
1 'polypeptide(L)'
;MKRNERRATSTTATTDTTTATEGDEILDELFDLLSDADCRAILGVADTAMTTSELADACDIALSTAYRKVERLSETPLLIEGVRFDPDGDHAAEYARGVTDAAVELTDDGVSLTMEGSTATDRVSAAFETTSVSAD
;
A
#
# COMPACT_ATOMS: atom_id res chain seq x y z
N MET A 1 27.30 -38.14 -19.23
CA MET A 1 25.95 -37.84 -19.76
C MET A 1 25.04 -37.44 -18.60
N LYS A 2 24.47 -36.22 -18.66
CA LYS A 2 23.35 -35.62 -17.88
C LYS A 2 23.47 -35.63 -16.34
N ARG A 3 23.81 -34.51 -15.67
CA ARG A 3 23.02 -33.27 -15.40
C ARG A 3 21.62 -33.53 -14.82
N ASN A 4 21.41 -33.12 -13.57
CA ASN A 4 20.44 -32.11 -13.12
C ASN A 4 20.37 -32.18 -11.58
N GLU A 5 20.94 -31.25 -10.81
CA GLU A 5 20.46 -29.86 -10.58
C GLU A 5 18.97 -29.81 -10.21
N ARG A 6 18.71 -29.75 -8.90
CA ARG A 6 17.51 -29.10 -8.34
C ARG A 6 18.00 -28.10 -7.30
N ARG A 7 18.36 -26.93 -7.82
CA ARG A 7 18.65 -25.71 -7.07
C ARG A 7 17.29 -25.13 -6.67
N ALA A 8 16.97 -25.14 -5.38
CA ALA A 8 15.87 -24.33 -4.86
C ALA A 8 16.32 -22.86 -4.94
N THR A 9 15.72 -22.11 -5.84
CA THR A 9 15.86 -20.66 -5.91
C THR A 9 14.97 -20.06 -4.82
N SER A 10 15.56 -19.77 -3.66
CA SER A 10 15.00 -18.79 -2.72
C SER A 10 15.13 -17.43 -3.39
N THR A 11 14.02 -16.90 -3.90
CA THR A 11 13.92 -15.52 -4.35
C THR A 11 13.76 -14.65 -3.11
N THR A 12 14.79 -13.87 -2.79
CA THR A 12 14.71 -12.76 -1.84
C THR A 12 13.84 -11.67 -2.45
N ALA A 13 12.57 -11.59 -2.04
CA ALA A 13 11.81 -10.35 -2.17
C ALA A 13 12.28 -9.43 -1.04
N THR A 14 12.74 -8.24 -1.39
CA THR A 14 12.98 -7.16 -0.44
C THR A 14 11.59 -6.71 0.05
N THR A 15 11.05 -7.35 1.09
CA THR A 15 9.84 -6.88 1.75
C THR A 15 10.22 -5.63 2.53
N ASP A 16 9.63 -4.48 2.17
CA ASP A 16 9.67 -3.29 3.02
C ASP A 16 8.84 -3.57 4.28
N THR A 17 9.49 -4.15 5.29
CA THR A 17 8.89 -4.38 6.61
C THR A 17 9.03 -3.09 7.42
N THR A 18 7.91 -2.55 7.87
CA THR A 18 7.86 -1.36 8.74
C THR A 18 7.36 -1.78 10.12
N THR A 19 8.07 -1.40 11.17
CA THR A 19 7.67 -1.68 12.56
C THR A 19 7.50 -0.37 13.33
N ALA A 20 6.39 -0.25 14.06
CA ALA A 20 6.09 0.84 15.00
C ALA A 20 5.95 0.27 16.42
N THR A 21 6.46 0.99 17.42
CA THR A 21 6.54 0.54 18.82
C THR A 21 5.97 1.58 19.79
N GLU A 22 5.80 1.21 21.07
CA GLU A 22 5.29 2.17 22.06
C GLU A 22 6.17 3.41 22.17
N GLY A 23 5.54 4.58 22.08
CA GLY A 23 6.22 5.87 22.05
C GLY A 23 6.44 6.43 20.64
N ASP A 24 6.23 5.63 19.58
CA ASP A 24 6.12 6.14 18.22
C ASP A 24 4.78 6.84 18.02
N GLU A 25 4.80 8.11 17.61
CA GLU A 25 3.57 8.88 17.33
C GLU A 25 2.71 8.24 16.23
N ILE A 26 3.31 7.47 15.32
CA ILE A 26 2.60 6.76 14.24
C ILE A 26 1.83 5.53 14.74
N LEU A 27 2.18 4.95 15.89
CA LEU A 27 1.53 3.74 16.39
C LEU A 27 0.06 4.00 16.76
N ASP A 28 -0.20 5.11 17.47
CA ASP A 28 -1.56 5.53 17.84
C ASP A 28 -2.40 5.85 16.60
N GLU A 29 -1.83 6.55 15.62
CA GLU A 29 -2.49 6.85 14.33
C GLU A 29 -2.89 5.56 13.59
N LEU A 30 -1.98 4.58 13.51
CA LEU A 30 -2.23 3.28 12.87
C LEU A 30 -3.37 2.53 13.58
N PHE A 31 -3.40 2.50 14.90
CA PHE A 31 -4.49 1.85 15.64
C PHE A 31 -5.82 2.57 15.49
N ASP A 32 -5.85 3.91 15.51
CA ASP A 32 -7.07 4.68 15.26
C ASP A 32 -7.66 4.33 13.90
N LEU A 33 -6.82 4.34 12.86
CA LEU A 33 -7.22 4.00 11.49
C LEU A 33 -7.68 2.54 11.37
N LEU A 34 -6.97 1.58 11.97
CA LEU A 34 -7.35 0.17 11.92
C LEU A 34 -8.60 -0.15 12.76
N SER A 35 -8.92 0.66 13.78
CA SER A 35 -10.15 0.50 14.56
C SER A 35 -11.40 0.96 13.79
N ASP A 36 -11.23 1.95 12.91
CA ASP A 36 -12.30 2.54 12.11
C ASP A 36 -12.83 1.57 11.05
N ALA A 37 -14.15 1.44 10.97
CA ALA A 37 -14.81 0.50 10.06
C ALA A 37 -14.72 0.93 8.59
N ASP A 38 -14.81 2.24 8.32
CA ASP A 38 -14.73 2.78 6.96
C ASP A 38 -13.30 2.64 6.43
N CYS A 39 -12.30 2.90 7.27
CA CYS A 39 -10.89 2.67 6.92
C CYS A 39 -10.62 1.21 6.56
N ARG A 40 -11.12 0.26 7.37
CA ARG A 40 -10.97 -1.17 7.08
C ARG A 40 -11.70 -1.58 5.81
N ALA A 41 -12.87 -0.99 5.52
CA ALA A 41 -13.59 -1.25 4.28
C ALA A 41 -12.77 -0.76 3.07
N ILE A 42 -12.21 0.46 3.14
CA ILE A 42 -11.34 1.03 2.11
C ILE A 42 -10.12 0.13 1.85
N LEU A 43 -9.41 -0.27 2.91
CA LEU A 43 -8.26 -1.17 2.79
C LEU A 43 -8.63 -2.53 2.18
N GLY A 44 -9.85 -3.01 2.44
CA GLY A 44 -10.36 -4.26 1.90
C GLY A 44 -10.66 -4.24 0.40
N VAL A 45 -11.01 -3.08 -0.17
CA VAL A 45 -11.31 -2.94 -1.61
C VAL A 45 -10.13 -2.41 -2.42
N ALA A 46 -9.20 -1.69 -1.79
CA ALA A 46 -8.03 -1.06 -2.42
C ALA A 46 -6.91 -2.06 -2.79
N ASP A 47 -7.22 -3.32 -3.11
CA ASP A 47 -6.23 -4.28 -3.61
C ASP A 47 -5.71 -3.88 -5.01
N THR A 48 -6.54 -3.16 -5.77
CA THR A 48 -6.17 -2.49 -7.03
C THR A 48 -6.25 -0.97 -6.82
N ALA A 49 -5.45 -0.20 -7.56
CA ALA A 49 -5.47 1.26 -7.52
C ALA A 49 -6.87 1.81 -7.88
N MET A 50 -7.42 2.63 -6.99
CA MET A 50 -8.75 3.23 -7.12
C MET A 50 -8.71 4.69 -6.70
N THR A 51 -9.45 5.54 -7.40
CA THR A 51 -9.68 6.94 -7.01
C THR A 51 -10.54 7.02 -5.74
N THR A 52 -10.48 8.14 -5.04
CA THR A 52 -11.33 8.37 -3.85
C THR A 52 -12.82 8.20 -4.14
N SER A 53 -13.28 8.60 -5.33
CA SER A 53 -14.66 8.42 -5.74
C SER A 53 -15.02 6.94 -5.91
N GLU A 54 -14.18 6.17 -6.59
CA GLU A 54 -14.37 4.72 -6.74
C GLU A 54 -14.37 4.00 -5.39
N LEU A 55 -13.52 4.43 -4.44
CA LEU A 55 -13.51 3.91 -3.07
C LEU A 55 -14.80 4.26 -2.30
N ALA A 56 -15.31 5.48 -2.45
CA ALA A 56 -16.55 5.91 -1.83
C ALA A 56 -17.74 5.06 -2.30
N ASP A 57 -17.83 4.84 -3.61
CA ASP A 57 -18.85 3.99 -4.23
C ASP A 57 -18.71 2.52 -3.80
N ALA A 58 -17.48 1.97 -3.79
CA ALA A 58 -17.24 0.57 -3.43
C ALA A 58 -17.52 0.26 -1.95
N CYS A 59 -17.27 1.22 -1.06
CA CYS A 59 -17.51 1.08 0.37
C CYS A 59 -18.91 1.55 0.82
N ASP A 60 -19.74 2.09 -0.09
CA ASP A 60 -21.05 2.71 0.21
C ASP A 60 -20.95 3.80 1.30
N ILE A 61 -19.95 4.67 1.19
CA ILE A 61 -19.72 5.79 2.10
C ILE A 61 -19.82 7.13 1.38
N ALA A 62 -20.17 8.19 2.12
CA ALA A 62 -20.22 9.53 1.56
C ALA A 62 -18.84 9.97 1.06
N LEU A 63 -18.80 10.60 -0.12
CA LEU A 63 -17.54 11.06 -0.75
C LEU A 63 -16.69 11.95 0.17
N SER A 64 -17.32 12.87 0.92
CA SER A 64 -16.61 13.71 1.90
C SER A 64 -15.98 12.92 3.05
N THR A 65 -16.61 11.81 3.46
CA THR A 65 -16.04 10.88 4.43
C THR A 65 -14.86 10.14 3.80
N ALA A 66 -15.02 9.62 2.59
CA ALA A 66 -13.96 8.92 1.87
C ALA A 66 -12.70 9.79 1.73
N TYR A 67 -12.82 11.06 1.28
CA TYR A 67 -11.68 11.99 1.19
C TYR A 67 -10.91 12.10 2.51
N ARG A 68 -11.62 12.36 3.62
CA ARG A 68 -10.98 12.50 4.94
C ARG A 68 -10.31 11.20 5.41
N LYS A 69 -10.88 10.04 5.10
CA LYS A 69 -10.32 8.74 5.51
C LYS A 69 -9.12 8.36 4.65
N VAL A 70 -9.22 8.55 3.34
CA VAL A 70 -8.14 8.28 2.38
C VAL A 70 -6.94 9.18 2.65
N GLU A 71 -7.16 10.48 2.90
CA GLU A 71 -6.10 11.43 3.26
C GLU A 71 -5.29 10.90 4.46
N ARG A 72 -5.95 10.59 5.58
CA ARG A 72 -5.27 10.02 6.75
C ARG A 72 -4.61 8.67 6.50
N LEU A 73 -5.26 7.79 5.74
CA LEU A 73 -4.67 6.48 5.40
C LEU A 73 -3.40 6.65 4.56
N SER A 74 -3.37 7.61 3.64
CA SER A 74 -2.23 7.90 2.75
C SER A 74 -1.03 8.53 3.47
N GLU A 75 -1.23 9.07 4.67
CA GLU A 75 -0.14 9.53 5.55
C GLU A 75 0.57 8.37 6.27
N THR A 76 0.05 7.14 6.14
CA THR A 76 0.60 5.93 6.75
C THR A 76 1.02 4.92 5.69
N PRO A 77 1.85 3.92 6.02
CA PRO A 77 2.19 2.86 5.08
C PRO A 77 0.99 2.00 4.64
N LEU A 78 -0.18 2.10 5.28
CA LEU A 78 -1.35 1.28 4.97
C LEU A 78 -1.90 1.52 3.56
N LEU A 79 -1.78 2.74 3.04
CA LEU A 79 -2.31 3.15 1.74
C LEU A 79 -1.27 3.99 0.99
N ILE A 80 -1.02 3.62 -0.26
CA ILE A 80 -0.06 4.30 -1.13
C ILE A 80 -0.84 5.12 -2.16
N GLU A 81 -0.48 6.38 -2.28
CA GLU A 81 -0.97 7.28 -3.33
C GLU A 81 -0.18 7.09 -4.64
N GLY A 82 -0.89 7.08 -5.75
CA GLY A 82 -0.38 7.08 -7.11
C GLY A 82 -1.15 8.07 -7.99
N VAL A 83 -0.73 8.21 -9.24
CA VAL A 83 -1.35 9.14 -10.20
C VAL A 83 -1.87 8.36 -11.41
N ARG A 84 -3.16 8.46 -11.70
CA ARG A 84 -3.73 7.98 -12.96
C ARG A 84 -3.37 8.96 -14.07
N PHE A 85 -2.63 8.48 -15.06
CA PHE A 85 -2.38 9.24 -16.28
C PHE A 85 -3.54 9.05 -17.25
N ASP A 86 -4.39 10.07 -17.37
CA ASP A 86 -5.39 10.15 -18.42
C ASP A 86 -4.90 11.09 -19.54
N PRO A 87 -4.79 10.63 -20.80
CA PRO A 87 -4.29 11.44 -21.91
C PRO A 87 -5.27 12.52 -22.38
N ASP A 88 -6.55 12.42 -22.01
CA ASP A 88 -7.62 13.35 -22.43
C ASP A 88 -7.99 14.37 -21.34
N GLY A 89 -7.42 14.21 -20.13
CA GLY A 89 -7.35 15.25 -19.11
C GLY A 89 -8.37 15.11 -17.98
N ASP A 90 -7.91 14.50 -16.88
CA ASP A 90 -7.95 15.00 -15.50
C ASP A 90 -7.08 14.00 -14.70
N HIS A 91 -5.92 14.43 -14.18
CA HIS A 91 -5.09 13.55 -13.36
C HIS A 91 -5.80 13.29 -12.03
N ALA A 92 -6.34 12.09 -11.88
CA ALA A 92 -6.93 11.66 -10.62
C ALA A 92 -5.86 10.95 -9.78
N ALA A 93 -5.78 11.32 -8.50
CA ALA A 93 -5.05 10.51 -7.52
C ALA A 93 -5.73 9.16 -7.36
N GLU A 94 -4.93 8.10 -7.38
CA GLU A 94 -5.36 6.74 -7.09
C GLU A 94 -4.69 6.24 -5.83
N TYR A 95 -5.36 5.32 -5.16
CA TYR A 95 -4.90 4.78 -3.90
C TYR A 95 -4.95 3.26 -3.97
N ALA A 96 -3.89 2.62 -3.48
CA ALA A 96 -3.79 1.18 -3.37
C ALA A 96 -3.27 0.80 -1.98
N ARG A 97 -3.68 -0.35 -1.48
CA ARG A 97 -3.23 -0.88 -0.20
C ARG A 97 -1.71 -1.12 -0.23
N GLY A 98 -1.00 -0.48 0.68
CA GLY A 98 0.45 -0.54 0.80
C GLY A 98 0.98 -1.72 1.60
N VAL A 99 0.13 -2.39 2.38
CA VAL A 99 0.52 -3.47 3.30
C VAL A 99 -0.22 -4.76 2.97
N THR A 100 0.51 -5.87 2.91
CA THR A 100 -0.03 -7.22 2.71
C THR A 100 -0.42 -7.91 4.00
N ASP A 101 0.35 -7.69 5.06
CA ASP A 101 0.18 -8.30 6.37
C ASP A 101 0.49 -7.30 7.49
N ALA A 102 -0.22 -7.41 8.61
CA ALA A 102 -0.01 -6.60 9.79
C ALA A 102 -0.13 -7.48 11.05
N ALA A 103 0.95 -7.54 11.83
CA ALA A 103 1.06 -8.33 13.04
C ALA A 103 1.23 -7.44 14.27
N VAL A 104 0.41 -7.69 15.30
CA VAL A 104 0.51 -7.02 16.60
C VAL A 104 1.17 -7.95 17.59
N GLU A 105 2.22 -7.48 18.25
CA GLU A 105 2.93 -8.20 19.30
C GLU A 105 2.76 -7.48 20.64
N LEU A 106 2.60 -8.25 21.72
CA LEU A 106 2.52 -7.75 23.08
C LEU A 106 3.75 -8.23 23.83
N THR A 107 4.58 -7.30 24.26
CA THR A 107 5.88 -7.54 24.89
C THR A 107 5.94 -6.89 26.28
N ASP A 108 6.98 -7.18 27.04
CA ASP A 108 7.23 -6.48 28.32
C ASP A 108 7.52 -4.98 28.13
N ASP A 109 7.99 -4.59 26.94
CA ASP A 109 8.26 -3.20 26.55
C ASP A 109 7.03 -2.49 25.96
N GLY A 110 5.88 -3.19 25.88
CA GLY A 110 4.61 -2.67 25.39
C GLY A 110 4.11 -3.35 24.11
N VAL A 111 3.24 -2.64 23.36
CA VAL A 111 2.67 -3.07 22.09
C VAL A 111 3.55 -2.65 20.89
N SER A 112 3.74 -3.55 19.94
CA SER A 112 4.37 -3.25 18.65
C SER A 112 3.51 -3.72 17.48
N LEU A 113 3.55 -2.96 16.38
CA LEU A 113 2.87 -3.28 15.13
C LEU A 113 3.90 -3.41 14.02
N THR A 114 3.97 -4.60 13.41
CA THR A 114 4.83 -4.89 12.27
C THR A 114 3.98 -5.05 11.02
N MET A 115 4.33 -4.37 9.94
CA MET A 115 3.62 -4.36 8.67
C MET A 115 4.54 -4.80 7.54
N GLU A 116 4.04 -5.67 6.67
CA GLU A 116 4.76 -6.14 5.49
C GLU A 116 4.25 -5.43 4.23
N GLY A 117 5.12 -4.62 3.62
CA GLY A 117 4.81 -3.88 2.41
C GLY A 117 4.37 -4.78 1.25
N SER A 118 3.39 -4.30 0.48
CA SER A 118 2.99 -4.90 -0.78
C SER A 118 3.99 -4.52 -1.87
N THR A 119 4.56 -5.50 -2.56
CA THR A 119 5.43 -5.25 -3.72
C THR A 119 4.67 -4.70 -4.94
N ALA A 120 3.39 -4.33 -4.80
CA ALA A 120 2.59 -3.71 -5.84
C ALA A 120 3.20 -2.41 -6.40
N THR A 121 4.06 -1.73 -5.62
CA THR A 121 4.84 -0.55 -6.05
C THR A 121 5.74 -0.82 -7.26
N ASP A 122 6.17 -2.06 -7.52
CA ASP A 122 7.09 -2.37 -8.63
C ASP A 122 6.45 -2.21 -10.02
N ARG A 123 5.12 -2.19 -10.13
CA ARG A 123 4.42 -2.04 -11.43
C ARG A 123 4.29 -0.59 -11.89
N VAL A 124 4.45 0.37 -10.98
CA VAL A 124 4.38 1.80 -11.29
C VAL A 124 5.75 2.33 -11.76
N SER A 125 6.84 1.63 -11.41
CA SER A 125 8.20 1.96 -11.87
C SER A 125 8.60 1.25 -13.16
N ALA A 126 8.08 0.06 -13.44
CA ALA A 126 8.43 -0.70 -14.64
C ALA A 126 7.94 -0.08 -15.97
N ALA A 127 7.04 0.91 -15.93
CA ALA A 127 6.55 1.61 -17.13
C ALA A 127 7.49 2.73 -17.62
N PHE A 128 8.49 3.13 -16.85
CA PHE A 128 9.43 4.20 -17.24
C PHE A 128 10.72 3.70 -17.90
N GLU A 129 10.97 2.39 -17.95
CA GLU A 129 12.15 1.81 -18.60
C GLU A 129 11.84 1.29 -20.01
N THR A 130 11.21 2.11 -20.85
CA THR A 130 11.36 1.95 -22.30
C THR A 130 11.38 3.29 -23.04
N THR A 131 12.48 4.03 -22.90
CA THR A 131 13.02 4.73 -24.07
C THR A 131 14.53 4.83 -23.99
N SER A 132 15.19 3.71 -24.31
CA SER A 132 16.47 3.79 -25.00
C SER A 132 16.17 3.78 -26.50
N VAL A 133 16.32 4.90 -27.21
CA VAL A 133 16.80 4.92 -28.61
C VAL A 133 17.51 6.26 -28.88
N SER A 134 18.76 6.13 -29.33
CA SER A 134 19.69 7.13 -29.84
C SER A 134 19.19 7.93 -31.06
N ALA A 135 19.79 9.10 -31.32
CA ALA A 135 20.21 9.48 -32.67
C ALA A 135 21.16 10.71 -32.66
N ASP A 136 22.33 10.51 -33.29
CA ASP A 136 23.29 11.45 -33.91
C ASP A 136 24.01 12.52 -33.05
#